data_AF-A0A8H4N5L4-F1
#
_entry.id   AF-A0A8H4N5L4-F1
#
_cell.length_a   1.000
_cell.length_b   1.000
_cell.length_c   1.000
_cell.angle_alpha   90.00
_cell.angle_beta   90.00
_cell.angle_gamma   90.00
#
_symmetry.space_group_name_H-M   'P 1'
#
loop_
_entity.id
_entity.type
_entity.pdbx_description
1 polymer ?
#
loop_
_entity_poly.entity_id
_entity_poly.type
_entity_poly.pdbx_seq_one_letter_code
_entity_poly.pdbx_strand_id
1 'polypeptide(L)'
;MAKKCVHKGCGKVYEDENDPPCVYHPGPPVFHEGQKGWKCCKPRVLTFDEFLAIPPCTTGAHTDIDDAPAPEPKPAASDVPAASPEPPRLPTQPQAQAAPPPAKSPAPQEDADDDPSLPIPDGAACKRKACGATYDASVGRRDDEGCVHHPGFPIFHEGSKGYSCCKRRVLEFDEFMKIEGCATKDRHLFVGQKKDEGAEDVVESVRSDFYQTATTVIASLFLKKIDKASSTVELGANNIKLDLHTSDKKRYTTDMTLFAPIDPAASSFKIMGTKLELELHKADGSSWPVLRADDPRTGEIIQIGRAGRV
;
A
#
# COMPACT_ATOMS: atom_id res chain seq x y z
N MET A 1 26.95 -35.07 30.09
CA MET A 1 26.79 -33.62 29.81
C MET A 1 25.54 -33.49 28.98
N ALA A 2 24.52 -32.79 29.47
CA ALA A 2 23.28 -32.57 28.75
C ALA A 2 23.50 -31.95 27.37
N LYS A 3 23.11 -32.67 26.31
CA LYS A 3 23.16 -32.21 24.92
C LYS A 3 21.77 -31.82 24.45
N LYS A 4 21.64 -30.70 23.75
CA LYS A 4 20.35 -30.31 23.13
C LYS A 4 20.22 -30.98 21.77
N CYS A 5 19.08 -31.59 21.51
CA CYS A 5 18.77 -32.15 20.21
C CYS A 5 18.58 -31.04 19.18
N VAL A 6 19.27 -31.16 18.05
CA VAL A 6 19.24 -30.17 16.95
C VAL A 6 18.14 -30.44 15.91
N HIS A 7 17.41 -31.56 16.05
CA HIS A 7 16.30 -31.89 15.14
C HIS A 7 15.16 -30.86 15.22
N LYS A 8 14.66 -30.47 14.04
CA LYS A 8 13.56 -29.49 13.90
C LYS A 8 12.28 -30.03 14.53
N GLY A 9 11.83 -29.37 15.59
CA GLY A 9 10.62 -29.74 16.36
C GLY A 9 10.87 -30.57 17.63
N CYS A 10 12.10 -31.02 17.89
CA CYS A 10 12.42 -31.81 19.08
C CYS A 10 12.84 -30.91 20.25
N GLY A 11 13.93 -30.13 20.09
CA GLY A 11 14.37 -29.10 21.06
C GLY A 11 14.68 -29.57 22.49
N LYS A 12 14.63 -30.89 22.76
CA LYS A 12 14.82 -31.48 24.07
C LYS A 12 16.30 -31.59 24.42
N VAL A 13 16.62 -31.44 25.70
CA VAL A 13 17.94 -31.73 26.25
C VAL A 13 17.96 -33.20 26.69
N TYR A 14 18.91 -33.97 26.20
CA TYR A 14 19.09 -35.40 26.49
C TYR A 14 20.46 -35.62 27.15
N GLU A 15 20.54 -36.57 28.09
CA GLU A 15 21.79 -36.87 28.80
C GLU A 15 22.37 -38.26 28.46
N ASP A 16 21.55 -39.28 28.16
CA ASP A 16 22.02 -40.65 27.82
C ASP A 16 20.90 -41.56 27.20
N GLU A 17 21.28 -42.75 26.73
CA GLU A 17 20.55 -43.74 25.88
C GLU A 17 19.16 -44.25 26.37
N ASN A 18 18.66 -43.75 27.51
CA ASN A 18 17.33 -44.06 28.06
C ASN A 18 16.28 -42.94 27.86
N ASP A 19 16.64 -41.85 27.17
CA ASP A 19 15.72 -40.75 26.88
C ASP A 19 14.61 -41.14 25.87
N PRO A 20 13.38 -40.62 26.02
CA PRO A 20 12.27 -40.92 25.11
C PRO A 20 12.64 -40.53 23.68
N PRO A 21 12.22 -41.33 22.69
CA PRO A 21 12.74 -41.20 21.35
C PRO A 21 12.37 -39.83 20.77
N CYS A 22 13.34 -39.18 20.11
CA CYS A 22 13.16 -37.86 19.55
C CYS A 22 12.12 -37.90 18.43
N VAL A 23 11.09 -37.06 18.53
CA VAL A 23 10.09 -36.93 17.46
C VAL A 23 10.34 -35.61 16.75
N TYR A 24 10.60 -35.65 15.45
CA TYR A 24 11.00 -34.48 14.65
C TYR A 24 10.48 -34.53 13.21
N HIS A 25 10.64 -33.42 12.49
CA HIS A 25 10.42 -33.33 11.05
C HIS A 25 11.78 -33.36 10.31
N PRO A 26 12.09 -34.41 9.52
CA PRO A 26 13.34 -34.50 8.77
C PRO A 26 13.37 -33.65 7.49
N GLY A 27 12.20 -33.18 7.02
CA GLY A 27 12.09 -32.37 5.81
C GLY A 27 12.12 -30.88 6.10
N PRO A 28 12.57 -30.02 5.18
CA PRO A 28 12.49 -28.57 5.33
C PRO A 28 11.03 -28.08 5.32
N PRO A 29 10.74 -26.90 5.89
CA PRO A 29 9.45 -26.25 5.74
C PRO A 29 9.22 -25.83 4.27
N VAL A 30 7.99 -25.99 3.79
CA VAL A 30 7.54 -25.70 2.43
C VAL A 30 6.37 -24.72 2.50
N PHE A 31 6.50 -23.61 1.78
CA PHE A 31 5.47 -22.57 1.65
C PHE A 31 5.13 -22.42 0.16
N HIS A 32 3.97 -22.94 -0.27
CA HIS A 32 3.51 -22.88 -1.66
C HIS A 32 2.00 -22.59 -1.70
N GLU A 33 1.56 -21.69 -2.59
CA GLU A 33 0.14 -21.37 -2.82
C GLU A 33 -0.66 -20.98 -1.55
N GLY A 34 -0.02 -20.23 -0.64
CA GLY A 34 -0.65 -19.79 0.61
C GLY A 34 -0.77 -20.90 1.68
N GLN A 35 -0.27 -22.10 1.38
CA GLN A 35 -0.23 -23.24 2.30
C GLN A 35 1.18 -23.45 2.86
N LYS A 36 1.25 -23.71 4.16
CA LYS A 36 2.46 -23.91 4.94
C LYS A 36 2.49 -25.34 5.48
N GLY A 37 3.62 -26.02 5.39
CA GLY A 37 3.76 -27.41 5.88
C GLY A 37 5.22 -27.87 5.85
N TRP A 38 5.48 -29.12 6.23
CA TRP A 38 6.83 -29.72 6.17
C TRP A 38 6.94 -30.65 4.97
N LYS A 39 8.09 -30.70 4.28
CA LYS A 39 8.30 -31.64 3.14
C LYS A 39 8.05 -33.10 3.55
N CYS A 40 8.27 -33.45 4.83
CA CYS A 40 8.11 -34.82 5.32
C CYS A 40 6.66 -35.27 5.50
N CYS A 41 5.69 -34.36 5.62
CA CYS A 41 4.32 -34.69 6.03
C CYS A 41 3.27 -33.94 5.21
N LYS A 42 2.12 -34.58 4.99
CA LYS A 42 1.01 -34.04 4.20
C LYS A 42 0.20 -32.90 4.86
N PRO A 43 0.15 -32.70 6.20
CA PRO A 43 -0.58 -31.58 6.78
C PRO A 43 -0.09 -30.25 6.22
N ARG A 44 -1.03 -29.50 5.64
CA ARG A 44 -0.82 -28.15 5.12
C ARG A 44 -1.84 -27.25 5.76
N VAL A 45 -1.37 -26.10 6.24
CA VAL A 45 -2.18 -25.15 7.00
C VAL A 45 -2.03 -23.77 6.38
N LEU A 46 -3.03 -22.92 6.59
CA LEU A 46 -3.06 -21.58 5.99
C LEU A 46 -2.40 -20.54 6.89
N THR A 47 -2.42 -20.77 8.21
CA THR A 47 -1.88 -19.84 9.20
C THR A 47 -0.49 -20.28 9.67
N PHE A 48 0.31 -19.33 10.19
CA PHE A 48 1.66 -19.65 10.69
C PHE A 48 1.63 -20.38 12.04
N ASP A 49 0.68 -20.02 12.90
CA ASP A 49 0.56 -20.63 14.24
C ASP A 49 0.16 -22.11 14.14
N GLU A 50 -0.75 -22.44 13.22
CA GLU A 50 -1.09 -23.83 12.93
C GLU A 50 0.11 -24.61 12.36
N PHE A 51 1.04 -23.94 11.66
CA PHE A 51 2.21 -24.58 11.06
C PHE A 51 3.22 -24.99 12.15
N LEU A 52 3.40 -24.13 13.16
CA LEU A 52 4.20 -24.45 14.35
C LEU A 52 3.57 -25.56 15.20
N ALA A 53 2.24 -25.69 15.14
CA ALA A 53 1.49 -26.72 15.85
C ALA A 53 1.44 -28.08 15.12
N ILE A 54 2.01 -28.21 13.90
CA ILE A 54 2.01 -29.48 13.16
C ILE A 54 2.84 -30.52 13.95
N PRO A 55 2.22 -31.62 14.42
CA PRO A 55 2.93 -32.64 15.20
C PRO A 55 4.06 -33.27 14.39
N PRO A 56 5.22 -33.54 15.01
CA PRO A 56 6.39 -34.10 14.34
C PRO A 56 6.08 -35.46 13.70
N CYS A 57 6.63 -35.69 12.50
CA CYS A 57 6.25 -36.79 11.61
C CYS A 57 7.15 -38.05 11.72
N THR A 58 8.29 -37.99 12.43
CA THR A 58 9.29 -39.06 12.47
C THR A 58 9.87 -39.22 13.86
N THR A 59 10.19 -40.46 14.27
CA THR A 59 10.77 -40.79 15.57
C THR A 59 12.17 -41.39 15.38
N GLY A 60 13.19 -40.90 16.10
CA GLY A 60 14.59 -41.36 15.99
C GLY A 60 15.42 -41.05 17.23
N ALA A 61 16.70 -41.41 17.21
CA ALA A 61 17.64 -41.06 18.27
C ALA A 61 17.93 -39.56 18.27
N HIS A 62 18.16 -38.97 19.45
CA HIS A 62 18.61 -37.58 19.54
C HIS A 62 20.04 -37.49 19.00
N THR A 63 20.29 -36.50 18.15
CA THR A 63 21.61 -36.21 17.62
C THR A 63 22.03 -34.80 18.02
N ASP A 64 23.34 -34.61 18.18
CA ASP A 64 24.00 -33.31 18.39
C ASP A 64 24.69 -32.78 17.12
N ILE A 65 24.57 -33.52 16.01
CA ILE A 65 25.12 -33.17 14.70
C ILE A 65 23.98 -32.63 13.84
N ASP A 66 24.10 -31.37 13.43
CA ASP A 66 23.13 -30.69 12.56
C ASP A 66 23.26 -31.25 11.13
N ASP A 67 22.64 -32.40 10.88
CA ASP A 67 22.55 -33.02 9.56
C ASP A 67 21.38 -32.37 8.79
N ALA A 68 21.52 -31.06 8.53
CA ALA A 68 20.65 -30.35 7.60
C ALA A 68 21.18 -30.61 6.18
N PRO A 69 20.51 -31.44 5.35
CA PRO A 69 20.92 -31.60 3.96
C PRO A 69 20.82 -30.24 3.26
N ALA A 70 21.92 -29.88 2.59
CA ALA A 70 22.01 -28.70 1.75
C ALA A 70 20.83 -28.67 0.74
N PRO A 71 20.29 -27.49 0.44
CA PRO A 71 19.18 -27.36 -0.50
C PRO A 71 19.55 -28.01 -1.85
N GLU A 72 18.75 -29.00 -2.27
CA GLU A 72 18.95 -29.67 -3.55
C GLU A 72 18.94 -28.63 -4.70
N PRO A 73 19.98 -28.61 -5.56
CA PRO A 73 19.95 -27.78 -6.76
C PRO A 73 18.84 -28.29 -7.69
N LYS A 74 18.07 -27.34 -8.26
CA LYS A 74 17.00 -27.63 -9.23
C LYS A 74 17.56 -28.51 -10.37
N PRO A 75 16.90 -29.62 -10.75
CA PRO A 75 17.38 -30.43 -11.85
C PRO A 75 17.28 -29.64 -13.16
N ALA A 76 18.43 -29.51 -13.82
CA ALA A 76 18.52 -29.17 -15.23
C ALA A 76 17.92 -30.34 -16.03
N ALA A 77 17.00 -30.03 -16.94
CA ALA A 77 16.41 -31.00 -17.85
C ALA A 77 17.48 -31.51 -18.83
N SER A 78 17.69 -32.83 -18.87
CA SER A 78 18.52 -33.51 -19.86
C SER A 78 17.71 -33.90 -21.11
N ASP A 79 18.39 -33.75 -22.24
CA ASP A 79 18.09 -34.14 -23.63
C ASP A 79 17.44 -35.52 -23.87
N VAL A 80 16.63 -35.62 -24.95
CA VAL A 80 16.70 -36.61 -26.08
C VAL A 80 15.89 -36.04 -27.31
N PRO A 81 15.97 -36.54 -28.58
CA PRO A 81 16.68 -35.88 -29.69
C PRO A 81 15.85 -35.56 -30.97
N ALA A 82 16.38 -34.62 -31.77
CA ALA A 82 16.36 -34.41 -33.24
C ALA A 82 15.14 -34.81 -34.14
N ALA A 83 14.57 -33.79 -34.83
CA ALA A 83 14.21 -33.83 -36.26
C ALA A 83 13.99 -32.43 -36.90
N SER A 84 15.00 -31.95 -37.65
CA SER A 84 15.03 -31.11 -38.89
C SER A 84 14.37 -29.69 -38.99
N PRO A 85 14.84 -28.82 -39.94
CA PRO A 85 15.15 -27.40 -39.65
C PRO A 85 14.38 -26.31 -40.45
N GLU A 86 14.20 -25.09 -39.87
CA GLU A 86 14.20 -23.73 -40.50
C GLU A 86 13.56 -22.64 -39.57
N PRO A 87 13.73 -21.32 -39.82
CA PRO A 87 14.92 -20.45 -39.71
C PRO A 87 14.95 -19.66 -38.36
N PRO A 88 16.01 -18.89 -38.04
CA PRO A 88 16.30 -18.48 -36.66
C PRO A 88 15.37 -17.37 -36.15
N ARG A 89 14.61 -17.66 -35.08
CA ARG A 89 14.07 -16.62 -34.20
C ARG A 89 15.12 -16.26 -33.16
N LEU A 90 15.50 -14.99 -33.13
CA LEU A 90 16.34 -14.39 -32.10
C LEU A 90 15.82 -14.73 -30.70
N PRO A 91 16.67 -15.11 -29.72
CA PRO A 91 16.24 -15.38 -28.36
C PRO A 91 15.69 -14.11 -27.72
N THR A 92 14.40 -14.13 -27.39
CA THR A 92 13.78 -13.12 -26.54
C THR A 92 14.40 -13.26 -25.15
N GLN A 93 15.17 -12.27 -24.73
CA GLN A 93 15.63 -12.15 -23.36
C GLN A 93 14.41 -12.16 -22.42
N PRO A 94 14.44 -12.85 -21.28
CA PRO A 94 13.47 -12.60 -20.22
C PRO A 94 13.66 -11.16 -19.78
N GLN A 95 12.73 -10.27 -20.16
CA GLN A 95 12.69 -8.93 -19.60
C GLN A 95 12.54 -9.08 -18.09
N ALA A 96 13.59 -8.67 -17.38
CA ALA A 96 13.51 -8.38 -15.96
C ALA A 96 12.27 -7.51 -15.75
N GLN A 97 11.34 -8.00 -14.93
CA GLN A 97 10.22 -7.22 -14.47
C GLN A 97 10.80 -5.98 -13.78
N ALA A 98 10.75 -4.85 -14.48
CA ALA A 98 11.05 -3.57 -13.90
C ALA A 98 10.09 -3.37 -12.74
N ALA A 99 10.64 -3.23 -11.53
CA ALA A 99 9.88 -2.79 -10.38
C ALA A 99 9.10 -1.52 -10.77
N PRO A 100 7.82 -1.40 -10.36
CA PRO A 100 7.09 -0.15 -10.59
C PRO A 100 7.89 1.01 -9.99
N PRO A 101 7.95 2.16 -10.66
CA PRO A 101 8.63 3.32 -10.11
C PRO A 101 8.00 3.66 -8.75
N PRO A 102 8.81 4.08 -7.76
CA PRO A 102 8.27 4.50 -6.48
C PRO A 102 7.22 5.59 -6.72
N ALA A 103 6.03 5.39 -6.16
CA ALA A 103 5.02 6.43 -6.09
C ALA A 103 5.69 7.71 -5.57
N LYS A 104 5.47 8.83 -6.28
CA LYS A 104 6.00 10.13 -5.87
C LYS A 104 5.53 10.37 -4.43
N SER A 105 6.46 10.30 -3.48
CA SER A 105 6.21 10.76 -2.12
C SER A 105 5.65 12.17 -2.21
N PRO A 106 4.58 12.49 -1.47
CA PRO A 106 4.15 13.87 -1.29
C PRO A 106 5.38 14.70 -0.89
N ALA A 107 5.57 15.84 -1.55
CA ALA A 107 6.66 16.75 -1.23
C ALA A 107 6.68 17.01 0.29
N PRO A 108 7.85 17.17 0.92
CA PRO A 108 7.94 17.60 2.31
C PRO A 108 7.00 18.79 2.52
N GLN A 109 6.05 18.68 3.45
CA GLN A 109 5.21 19.80 3.82
C GLN A 109 6.16 20.89 4.31
N GLU A 110 6.18 22.01 3.59
CA GLU A 110 7.01 23.15 3.88
C GLU A 110 6.78 23.56 5.34
N ASP A 111 7.88 23.85 6.03
CA ASP A 111 7.88 24.15 7.45
C ASP A 111 7.14 25.47 7.71
N ALA A 112 5.83 25.38 7.89
CA ALA A 112 5.01 26.48 8.32
C ALA A 112 5.33 26.76 9.79
N ASP A 113 5.94 27.91 10.07
CA ASP A 113 6.05 28.46 11.42
C ASP A 113 4.73 29.13 11.86
N ASP A 114 4.59 29.37 13.16
CA ASP A 114 3.42 30.05 13.70
C ASP A 114 3.34 31.50 13.21
N ASP A 115 2.13 31.94 12.85
CA ASP A 115 1.85 33.35 12.58
C ASP A 115 1.95 34.16 13.89
N PRO A 116 2.86 35.16 13.98
CA PRO A 116 3.08 35.92 15.21
C PRO A 116 1.89 36.82 15.59
N SER A 117 0.87 36.94 14.73
CA SER A 117 -0.30 37.80 14.96
C SER A 117 -1.46 37.09 15.66
N LEU A 118 -1.39 35.77 15.90
CA LEU A 118 -2.50 35.01 16.49
C LEU A 118 -2.27 34.67 17.97
N PRO A 119 -3.25 34.95 18.86
CA PRO A 119 -3.15 34.54 20.27
C PRO A 119 -3.21 33.01 20.37
N ILE A 120 -2.22 32.42 21.06
CA ILE A 120 -2.17 30.97 21.30
C ILE A 120 -3.13 30.66 22.45
N PRO A 121 -4.12 29.76 22.27
CA PRO A 121 -5.00 29.38 23.36
C PRO A 121 -4.23 28.60 24.43
N ASP A 122 -4.57 28.84 25.70
CA ASP A 122 -3.98 28.12 26.84
C ASP A 122 -4.26 26.62 26.72
N GLY A 123 -3.23 25.79 26.89
CA GLY A 123 -3.29 24.35 26.68
C GLY A 123 -3.21 23.88 25.22
N ALA A 124 -2.88 24.75 24.26
CA ALA A 124 -2.70 24.33 22.87
C ALA A 124 -1.57 23.30 22.73
N ALA A 125 -1.86 22.11 22.17
CA ALA A 125 -0.84 21.11 21.91
C ALA A 125 -0.05 21.42 20.62
N CYS A 126 1.24 21.08 20.63
CA CYS A 126 2.11 21.24 19.48
C CYS A 126 1.62 20.36 18.32
N LYS A 127 1.36 20.98 17.17
CA LYS A 127 0.89 20.33 15.95
C LYS A 127 1.97 19.50 15.23
N ARG A 128 3.25 19.65 15.61
CA ARG A 128 4.35 18.85 15.06
C ARG A 128 4.26 17.41 15.59
N LYS A 129 4.38 16.43 14.69
CA LYS A 129 4.18 15.00 15.00
C LYS A 129 5.17 14.50 16.05
N ALA A 130 4.67 13.77 17.05
CA ALA A 130 5.44 13.21 18.17
C ALA A 130 6.03 14.22 19.18
N CYS A 131 5.77 15.53 19.04
CA CYS A 131 6.24 16.50 20.04
C CYS A 131 5.38 16.48 21.32
N GLY A 132 4.06 16.61 21.18
CA GLY A 132 3.13 16.52 22.33
C GLY A 132 3.22 17.65 23.37
N ALA A 133 4.11 18.63 23.21
CA ALA A 133 4.24 19.77 24.13
C ALA A 133 2.95 20.62 24.14
N THR A 134 2.58 21.14 25.31
CA THR A 134 1.40 22.01 25.47
C THR A 134 1.84 23.42 25.79
N TYR A 135 1.18 24.40 25.19
CA TYR A 135 1.38 25.81 25.47
C TYR A 135 0.76 26.15 26.83
N ASP A 136 1.55 26.83 27.67
CA ASP A 136 1.11 27.37 28.96
C ASP A 136 1.11 28.90 28.89
N ALA A 137 -0.07 29.50 29.07
CA ALA A 137 -0.26 30.94 28.97
C ALA A 137 0.43 31.74 30.09
N SER A 138 0.77 31.12 31.22
CA SER A 138 1.47 31.78 32.33
C SER A 138 2.96 31.95 32.07
N VAL A 139 3.52 31.09 31.22
CA VAL A 139 4.94 31.04 30.88
C VAL A 139 5.25 31.80 29.58
N GLY A 140 4.27 31.94 28.68
CA GLY A 140 4.44 32.59 27.38
C GLY A 140 5.20 31.72 26.38
N ARG A 141 5.34 32.22 25.13
CA ARG A 141 6.07 31.51 24.06
C ARG A 141 7.57 31.50 24.40
N ARG A 142 8.13 30.32 24.63
CA ARG A 142 9.58 30.12 24.72
C ARG A 142 10.13 29.79 23.33
N ASP A 143 11.11 30.57 22.90
CA ASP A 143 11.76 30.43 21.60
C ASP A 143 13.05 29.57 21.66
N ASP A 144 13.35 29.07 22.85
CA ASP A 144 14.51 28.28 23.25
C ASP A 144 14.11 26.85 23.68
N GLU A 145 12.83 26.51 23.62
CA GLU A 145 12.33 25.18 23.94
C GLU A 145 12.37 24.30 22.68
N GLY A 146 13.41 23.45 22.60
CA GLY A 146 13.65 22.58 21.46
C GLY A 146 12.48 21.61 21.20
N CYS A 147 11.79 21.79 20.07
CA CYS A 147 10.73 20.94 19.59
C CYS A 147 11.26 19.70 18.84
N VAL A 148 11.23 18.55 19.52
CA VAL A 148 11.56 17.24 18.95
C VAL A 148 10.34 16.66 18.24
N HIS A 149 10.43 16.44 16.92
CA HIS A 149 9.31 15.96 16.10
C HIS A 149 9.78 15.14 14.89
N HIS A 150 8.82 14.50 14.22
CA HIS A 150 9.04 13.89 12.90
C HIS A 150 8.59 14.84 11.78
N PRO A 151 9.49 15.32 10.90
CA PRO A 151 9.13 16.06 9.68
C PRO A 151 8.54 15.14 8.59
N GLY A 152 8.69 13.82 8.76
CA GLY A 152 8.15 12.82 7.85
C GLY A 152 6.65 12.56 8.00
N PHE A 153 6.11 11.76 7.10
CA PHE A 153 4.76 11.22 7.21
C PHE A 153 4.77 9.79 7.77
N PRO A 154 3.71 9.37 8.48
CA PRO A 154 3.53 7.98 8.88
C PRO A 154 3.54 7.04 7.66
N ILE A 155 4.37 6.01 7.70
CA ILE A 155 4.43 4.94 6.72
C ILE A 155 3.97 3.64 7.40
N PHE A 156 3.01 2.97 6.79
CA PHE A 156 2.54 1.64 7.19
C PHE A 156 2.77 0.68 6.02
N HIS A 157 3.82 -0.15 6.10
CA HIS A 157 4.17 -1.11 5.04
C HIS A 157 4.64 -2.43 5.67
N GLU A 158 4.18 -3.56 5.12
CA GLU A 158 4.57 -4.93 5.54
C GLU A 158 4.37 -5.20 7.04
N GLY A 159 3.29 -4.67 7.64
CA GLY A 159 3.00 -4.82 9.07
C GLY A 159 3.86 -3.95 10.00
N SER A 160 4.91 -3.31 9.46
CA SER A 160 5.72 -2.34 10.18
C SER A 160 5.18 -0.91 10.02
N LYS A 161 5.23 -0.14 11.10
CA LYS A 161 4.76 1.24 11.22
C LYS A 161 5.94 2.13 11.59
N GLY A 162 6.10 3.27 10.94
CA GLY A 162 7.20 4.19 11.21
C GLY A 162 6.98 5.54 10.53
N TYR A 163 7.98 6.40 10.54
CA TYR A 163 7.93 7.68 9.84
C TYR A 163 8.89 7.69 8.65
N SER A 164 8.57 8.42 7.60
CA SER A 164 9.44 8.56 6.43
C SER A 164 10.79 9.23 6.75
N CYS A 165 10.89 9.99 7.85
CA CYS A 165 12.12 10.69 8.23
C CYS A 165 13.18 9.80 8.89
N CYS A 166 12.80 8.65 9.45
CA CYS A 166 13.68 7.86 10.28
C CYS A 166 13.48 6.36 10.04
N LYS A 167 14.52 5.56 10.32
CA LYS A 167 14.48 4.12 10.09
C LYS A 167 13.80 3.32 11.22
N ARG A 168 13.40 3.98 12.32
CA ARG A 168 12.70 3.34 13.43
C ARG A 168 11.33 2.88 12.95
N ARG A 169 11.10 1.57 13.04
CA ARG A 169 9.84 0.92 12.71
C ARG A 169 9.44 0.01 13.86
N VAL A 170 8.14 -0.09 14.09
CA VAL A 170 7.52 -0.88 15.14
C VAL A 170 6.38 -1.68 14.56
N LEU A 171 6.05 -2.82 15.14
CA LEU A 171 4.98 -3.68 14.65
C LEU A 171 3.63 -3.29 15.26
N GLU A 172 3.64 -2.84 16.51
CA GLU A 172 2.43 -2.43 17.24
C GLU A 172 2.09 -0.96 17.03
N PHE A 173 0.79 -0.65 17.02
CA PHE A 173 0.32 0.73 16.81
C PHE A 173 0.57 1.62 18.02
N ASP A 174 0.44 1.08 19.22
CA ASP A 174 0.66 1.84 20.45
C ASP A 174 2.14 2.20 20.63
N GLU A 175 3.05 1.35 20.16
CA GLU A 175 4.48 1.64 20.10
C GLU A 175 4.77 2.71 19.04
N PHE A 176 3.99 2.77 17.94
CA PHE A 176 4.14 3.78 16.89
C PHE A 176 3.80 5.18 17.41
N MET A 177 2.76 5.32 18.23
CA MET A 177 2.44 6.59 18.89
C MET A 177 3.52 7.07 19.86
N LYS A 178 4.34 6.15 20.38
CA LYS A 178 5.42 6.43 21.33
C LYS A 178 6.78 6.68 20.65
N ILE A 179 6.87 6.63 19.33
CA ILE A 179 8.13 6.93 18.64
C ILE A 179 8.46 8.41 18.87
N GLU A 180 9.60 8.67 19.51
CA GLU A 180 10.13 10.01 19.73
C GLU A 180 10.59 10.64 18.42
N GLY A 181 10.40 11.97 18.31
CA GLY A 181 10.76 12.74 17.12
C GLY A 181 12.21 12.56 16.67
N CYS A 182 12.43 12.59 15.36
CA CYS A 182 13.73 12.37 14.72
C CYS A 182 14.50 13.68 14.45
N ALA A 183 13.84 14.84 14.53
CA ALA A 183 14.40 16.16 14.26
C ALA A 183 14.03 17.14 15.37
N THR A 184 14.95 18.04 15.69
CA THR A 184 14.75 19.10 16.69
C THR A 184 14.68 20.44 15.98
N LYS A 185 13.76 21.32 16.41
CA LYS A 185 13.70 22.72 16.00
C LYS A 185 13.60 23.61 17.21
N ASP A 186 13.95 24.89 17.06
CA ASP A 186 14.01 25.83 18.18
C ASP A 186 12.61 26.27 18.66
N ARG A 187 11.55 26.02 17.87
CA ARG A 187 10.18 26.47 18.18
C ARG A 187 9.11 25.39 17.95
N HIS A 188 8.20 25.29 18.92
CA HIS A 188 6.96 24.54 18.80
C HIS A 188 5.96 25.25 17.87
N LEU A 189 5.15 24.46 17.16
CA LEU A 189 4.05 24.94 16.32
C LEU A 189 2.72 24.74 17.04
N PHE A 190 2.05 25.78 17.52
CA PHE A 190 0.79 25.65 18.28
C PHE A 190 -0.44 26.06 17.47
N VAL A 191 -0.33 27.10 16.67
CA VAL A 191 -1.44 27.70 15.91
C VAL A 191 -1.38 27.26 14.45
N GLY A 192 -0.19 27.13 13.87
CA GLY A 192 -0.01 26.90 12.43
C GLY A 192 -0.45 28.11 11.59
N GLN A 193 -0.29 28.02 10.27
CA GLN A 193 -0.86 29.02 9.36
C GLN A 193 -2.39 29.05 9.51
N LYS A 194 -2.95 30.25 9.55
CA LYS A 194 -4.39 30.50 9.68
C LYS A 194 -5.14 29.70 8.61
N LYS A 195 -5.85 28.66 9.02
CA LYS A 195 -6.87 28.03 8.17
C LYS A 195 -8.05 29.00 8.18
N ASP A 196 -8.17 29.85 7.17
CA ASP A 196 -9.30 30.78 7.06
C ASP A 196 -10.60 29.99 7.27
N GLU A 197 -11.48 30.45 8.16
CA GLU A 197 -12.73 29.74 8.49
C GLU A 197 -13.72 29.65 7.29
N GLY A 198 -13.38 30.33 6.19
CA GLY A 198 -14.00 30.23 4.87
C GLY A 198 -13.16 29.49 3.80
N ALA A 199 -11.97 28.99 4.12
CA ALA A 199 -11.17 28.20 3.19
C ALA A 199 -11.68 26.76 3.16
N GLU A 200 -12.18 26.35 2.00
CA GLU A 200 -12.62 24.99 1.76
C GLU A 200 -11.42 24.03 1.83
N ASP A 201 -11.59 22.91 2.53
CA ASP A 201 -10.64 21.82 2.58
C ASP A 201 -10.46 21.23 1.18
N VAL A 202 -9.31 21.50 0.56
CA VAL A 202 -8.99 20.98 -0.77
C VAL A 202 -8.73 19.47 -0.66
N VAL A 203 -9.55 18.69 -1.35
CA VAL A 203 -9.37 17.25 -1.49
C VAL A 203 -8.45 17.03 -2.69
N GLU A 204 -7.29 16.44 -2.46
CA GLU A 204 -6.30 16.22 -3.54
C GLU A 204 -6.63 14.98 -4.39
N SER A 205 -7.21 13.94 -3.79
CA SER A 205 -7.57 12.71 -4.48
C SER A 205 -8.95 12.21 -4.08
N VAL A 206 -9.74 11.83 -5.09
CA VAL A 206 -11.05 11.20 -4.93
C VAL A 206 -10.96 9.82 -5.53
N ARG A 207 -11.39 8.81 -4.76
CA ARG A 207 -11.52 7.45 -5.28
C ARG A 207 -12.50 7.46 -6.45
N SER A 208 -12.05 6.92 -7.58
CA SER A 208 -12.89 6.67 -8.74
C SER A 208 -12.92 5.18 -9.06
N ASP A 209 -14.01 4.75 -9.68
CA ASP A 209 -14.18 3.44 -10.28
C ASP A 209 -14.87 3.62 -11.63
N PHE A 210 -14.70 2.69 -12.56
CA PHE A 210 -15.40 2.73 -13.83
C PHE A 210 -15.64 1.33 -14.37
N TYR A 211 -16.73 1.20 -15.11
CA TYR A 211 -16.96 0.06 -15.97
C TYR A 211 -17.31 0.58 -17.36
N GLN A 212 -17.31 -0.29 -18.34
CA GLN A 212 -17.53 0.11 -19.72
C GLN A 212 -18.29 -0.95 -20.50
N THR A 213 -19.07 -0.47 -21.45
CA THR A 213 -19.70 -1.25 -22.50
C THR A 213 -18.92 -1.07 -23.81
N ALA A 214 -19.42 -1.66 -24.89
CA ALA A 214 -18.84 -1.47 -26.22
C ALA A 214 -18.82 0.02 -26.64
N THR A 215 -19.78 0.83 -26.20
CA THR A 215 -19.99 2.20 -26.68
C THR A 215 -19.87 3.28 -25.59
N THR A 216 -20.00 2.91 -24.32
CA THR A 216 -19.99 3.85 -23.20
C THR A 216 -19.01 3.46 -22.11
N VAL A 217 -18.47 4.47 -21.42
CA VAL A 217 -17.70 4.34 -20.19
C VAL A 217 -18.54 4.98 -19.08
N ILE A 218 -18.82 4.24 -18.02
CA ILE A 218 -19.56 4.74 -16.86
C ILE A 218 -18.59 4.82 -15.69
N ALA A 219 -18.23 6.05 -15.31
CA ALA A 219 -17.32 6.33 -14.21
C ALA A 219 -18.07 6.85 -12.97
N SER A 220 -17.67 6.39 -11.80
CA SER A 220 -18.18 6.81 -10.49
C SER A 220 -17.07 7.46 -9.68
N LEU A 221 -17.22 8.74 -9.34
CA LEU A 221 -16.36 9.47 -8.42
C LEU A 221 -17.01 9.48 -7.03
N PHE A 222 -16.37 8.86 -6.04
CA PHE A 222 -16.93 8.71 -4.69
C PHE A 222 -16.67 9.94 -3.83
N LEU A 223 -17.45 10.99 -4.06
CA LEU A 223 -17.48 12.21 -3.26
C LEU A 223 -18.91 12.42 -2.71
N LYS A 224 -19.04 12.54 -1.39
CA LYS A 224 -20.33 12.67 -0.69
C LYS A 224 -20.77 14.13 -0.61
N LYS A 225 -22.08 14.36 -0.56
CA LYS A 225 -22.70 15.69 -0.34
C LYS A 225 -22.21 16.78 -1.29
N ILE A 226 -22.08 16.45 -2.57
CA ILE A 226 -21.76 17.42 -3.62
C ILE A 226 -22.96 18.36 -3.78
N ASP A 227 -22.70 19.66 -3.71
CA ASP A 227 -23.70 20.69 -3.96
C ASP A 227 -23.78 20.96 -5.47
N LYS A 228 -24.96 20.75 -6.06
CA LYS A 228 -25.18 20.92 -7.49
C LYS A 228 -25.16 22.38 -7.93
N ALA A 229 -25.42 23.33 -7.04
CA ALA A 229 -25.52 24.75 -7.39
C ALA A 229 -24.14 25.42 -7.47
N SER A 230 -23.19 24.99 -6.64
CA SER A 230 -21.83 25.51 -6.61
C SER A 230 -20.83 24.64 -7.38
N SER A 231 -21.15 23.39 -7.68
CA SER A 231 -20.27 22.50 -8.45
C SER A 231 -20.43 22.65 -9.96
N THR A 232 -19.31 22.65 -10.67
CA THR A 232 -19.26 22.70 -12.14
C THR A 232 -18.59 21.43 -12.70
N VAL A 233 -19.18 20.88 -13.77
CA VAL A 233 -18.66 19.71 -14.50
C VAL A 233 -18.64 20.07 -15.98
N GLU A 234 -17.45 20.16 -16.57
CA GLU A 234 -17.27 20.43 -18.00
C GLU A 234 -16.74 19.17 -18.68
N LEU A 235 -17.51 18.63 -19.63
CA LEU A 235 -17.13 17.49 -20.45
C LEU A 235 -16.46 18.01 -21.72
N GLY A 236 -15.16 17.77 -21.86
CA GLY A 236 -14.39 18.02 -23.08
C GLY A 236 -14.23 16.75 -23.91
N ALA A 237 -13.69 16.90 -25.13
CA ALA A 237 -13.49 15.75 -26.03
C ALA A 237 -12.47 14.74 -25.50
N ASN A 238 -11.46 15.18 -24.74
CA ASN A 238 -10.40 14.31 -24.22
C ASN A 238 -10.05 14.60 -22.74
N ASN A 239 -10.79 15.51 -22.11
CA ASN A 239 -10.61 15.86 -20.71
C ASN A 239 -11.94 16.19 -20.05
N ILE A 240 -11.97 16.12 -18.73
CA ILE A 240 -13.12 16.50 -17.91
C ILE A 240 -12.61 17.44 -16.82
N LYS A 241 -13.13 18.66 -16.80
CA LYS A 241 -12.84 19.60 -15.72
C LYS A 241 -13.93 19.48 -14.67
N LEU A 242 -13.51 19.19 -13.45
CA LEU A 242 -14.37 19.05 -12.30
C LEU A 242 -14.01 20.13 -11.30
N ASP A 243 -15.00 20.89 -10.86
CA ASP A 243 -14.91 21.76 -9.71
C ASP A 243 -16.08 21.45 -8.77
N LEU A 244 -15.85 20.55 -7.82
CA LEU A 244 -16.90 19.99 -6.97
C LEU A 244 -16.82 20.57 -5.57
N HIS A 245 -17.88 21.27 -5.18
CA HIS A 245 -18.07 21.81 -3.85
C HIS A 245 -18.95 20.87 -3.04
N THR A 246 -18.62 20.68 -1.76
CA THR A 246 -19.40 19.85 -0.85
C THR A 246 -19.93 20.65 0.32
N SER A 247 -21.08 20.22 0.86
CA SER A 247 -21.68 20.86 2.05
C SER A 247 -20.80 20.75 3.30
N ASP A 248 -19.80 19.86 3.30
CA ASP A 248 -18.85 19.66 4.40
C ASP A 248 -17.62 20.61 4.29
N LYS A 249 -17.74 21.71 3.54
CA LYS A 249 -16.67 22.68 3.24
C LYS A 249 -15.44 22.05 2.58
N LYS A 250 -15.61 20.99 1.78
CA LYS A 250 -14.53 20.41 0.97
C LYS A 250 -14.69 20.77 -0.49
N ARG A 251 -13.58 21.04 -1.17
CA ARG A 251 -13.53 21.32 -2.60
C ARG A 251 -12.63 20.31 -3.31
N TYR A 252 -13.12 19.74 -4.39
CA TYR A 252 -12.35 18.85 -5.27
C TYR A 252 -12.28 19.46 -6.66
N THR A 253 -11.10 19.98 -7.02
CA THR A 253 -10.85 20.57 -8.33
C THR A 253 -9.84 19.71 -9.08
N THR A 254 -10.18 19.23 -10.28
CA THR A 254 -9.28 18.42 -11.10
C THR A 254 -9.54 18.64 -12.59
N ASP A 255 -8.48 18.58 -13.39
CA ASP A 255 -8.55 18.46 -14.85
C ASP A 255 -8.14 17.03 -15.22
N MET A 256 -9.13 16.18 -15.44
CA MET A 256 -8.95 14.76 -15.69
C MET A 256 -8.73 14.53 -17.19
N THR A 257 -7.52 14.17 -17.59
CA THR A 257 -7.26 13.74 -18.97
C THR A 257 -7.71 12.29 -19.17
N LEU A 258 -8.61 12.07 -20.11
CA LEU A 258 -9.19 10.77 -20.40
C LEU A 258 -8.23 9.89 -21.20
N PHE A 259 -8.39 8.57 -21.11
CA PHE A 259 -7.58 7.62 -21.89
C PHE A 259 -7.77 7.77 -23.41
N ALA A 260 -8.99 8.02 -23.85
CA ALA A 260 -9.38 8.17 -25.25
C ALA A 260 -10.50 9.21 -25.40
N PRO A 261 -10.72 9.71 -26.64
CA PRO A 261 -11.70 10.76 -26.86
C PRO A 261 -13.14 10.26 -26.70
N ILE A 262 -13.98 11.15 -26.18
CA ILE A 262 -15.42 10.96 -25.99
C ILE A 262 -16.19 11.94 -26.87
N ASP A 263 -17.48 11.66 -27.09
CA ASP A 263 -18.42 12.63 -27.65
C ASP A 263 -19.09 13.42 -26.50
N PRO A 264 -18.74 14.71 -26.30
CA PRO A 264 -19.29 15.50 -25.20
C PRO A 264 -20.79 15.75 -25.32
N ALA A 265 -21.34 15.73 -26.54
CA ALA A 265 -22.76 16.00 -26.77
C ALA A 265 -23.64 14.80 -26.41
N ALA A 266 -23.13 13.58 -26.61
CA ALA A 266 -23.79 12.35 -26.19
C ALA A 266 -23.51 11.98 -24.73
N SER A 267 -22.43 12.52 -24.14
CA SER A 267 -22.03 12.24 -22.76
C SER A 267 -22.86 13.04 -21.75
N SER A 268 -23.09 12.46 -20.56
CA SER A 268 -23.86 13.09 -19.50
C SER A 268 -23.27 12.84 -18.12
N PHE A 269 -23.74 13.56 -17.10
CA PHE A 269 -23.33 13.37 -15.72
C PHE A 269 -24.52 13.44 -14.76
N LYS A 270 -24.38 12.78 -13.62
CA LYS A 270 -25.41 12.72 -12.57
C LYS A 270 -24.79 12.82 -11.19
N ILE A 271 -25.06 13.91 -10.50
CA ILE A 271 -24.65 14.09 -9.09
C ILE A 271 -25.64 13.36 -8.18
N MET A 272 -25.16 12.34 -7.48
CA MET A 272 -25.87 11.56 -6.45
C MET A 272 -25.39 11.94 -5.04
N GLY A 273 -26.09 11.49 -4.00
CA GLY A 273 -25.76 11.86 -2.61
C GLY A 273 -24.39 11.35 -2.13
N THR A 274 -23.93 10.22 -2.68
CA THR A 274 -22.68 9.56 -2.26
C THR A 274 -21.60 9.53 -3.34
N LYS A 275 -21.93 9.93 -4.57
CA LYS A 275 -21.04 9.86 -5.73
C LYS A 275 -21.49 10.78 -6.86
N LEU A 276 -20.56 11.15 -7.73
CA LEU A 276 -20.82 11.70 -9.06
C LEU A 276 -20.68 10.57 -10.08
N GLU A 277 -21.71 10.33 -10.89
CA GLU A 277 -21.66 9.41 -12.02
C GLU A 277 -21.45 10.19 -13.32
N LEU A 278 -20.54 9.71 -14.16
CA LEU A 278 -20.25 10.22 -15.49
C LEU A 278 -20.57 9.11 -16.49
N GLU A 279 -21.42 9.40 -17.47
CA GLU A 279 -21.72 8.52 -18.58
C GLU A 279 -21.08 9.10 -19.84
N LEU A 280 -19.96 8.50 -20.26
CA LEU A 280 -19.12 9.01 -21.32
C LEU A 280 -19.27 8.15 -22.57
N HIS A 281 -19.73 8.75 -23.67
CA HIS A 281 -19.86 8.07 -24.95
C HIS A 281 -18.53 8.05 -25.70
N LYS A 282 -18.03 6.87 -26.04
CA LYS A 282 -16.74 6.70 -26.74
C LYS A 282 -16.86 7.21 -28.17
N ALA A 283 -15.94 8.09 -28.59
CA ALA A 283 -15.92 8.58 -29.97
C ALA A 283 -15.32 7.54 -30.95
N ASP A 284 -14.35 6.75 -30.49
CA ASP A 284 -13.57 5.82 -31.32
C ASP A 284 -13.96 4.33 -31.15
N GLY A 285 -14.83 4.02 -30.17
CA GLY A 285 -15.20 2.65 -29.81
C GLY A 285 -14.05 1.82 -29.23
N SER A 286 -13.01 2.46 -28.70
CA SER A 286 -11.88 1.78 -28.07
C SER A 286 -12.26 1.17 -26.71
N SER A 287 -11.55 0.11 -26.32
CA SER A 287 -11.64 -0.43 -24.96
C SER A 287 -10.67 0.33 -24.06
N TRP A 288 -11.14 0.82 -22.92
CA TRP A 288 -10.34 1.64 -22.02
C TRP A 288 -9.73 0.76 -20.92
N PRO A 289 -8.40 0.53 -20.90
CA PRO A 289 -7.78 -0.22 -19.83
C PRO A 289 -7.73 0.58 -18.52
N VAL A 290 -7.75 1.92 -18.61
CA VAL A 290 -7.74 2.85 -17.48
C VAL A 290 -8.69 4.02 -17.80
N LEU A 291 -9.20 4.70 -16.77
CA LEU A 291 -10.06 5.87 -16.95
C LEU A 291 -9.25 7.10 -17.36
N ARG A 292 -8.17 7.38 -16.60
CA ARG A 292 -7.29 8.52 -16.83
C ARG A 292 -6.06 8.11 -17.62
N ALA A 293 -5.53 9.03 -18.43
CA ALA A 293 -4.33 8.76 -19.21
C ALA A 293 -3.06 8.57 -18.34
N ASP A 294 -3.04 9.17 -17.15
CA ASP A 294 -1.94 9.11 -16.17
C ASP A 294 -2.07 7.95 -15.17
N ASP A 295 -3.19 7.23 -15.16
CA ASP A 295 -3.38 6.08 -14.27
C ASP A 295 -2.42 4.94 -14.66
N PRO A 296 -1.77 4.27 -13.66
CA PRO A 296 -0.94 3.11 -13.94
C PRO A 296 -1.80 2.02 -14.57
N ARG A 297 -1.34 1.47 -15.70
CA ARG A 297 -2.00 0.33 -16.35
C ARG A 297 -1.92 -0.88 -15.42
N THR A 298 -2.94 -1.09 -14.62
CA THR A 298 -3.13 -2.35 -13.91
C THR A 298 -3.36 -3.44 -14.97
N GLY A 299 -2.71 -4.59 -14.83
CA GLY A 299 -2.74 -5.68 -15.82
C GLY A 299 -4.13 -6.32 -16.02
N GLU A 300 -5.16 -5.82 -15.35
CA GLU A 300 -6.54 -6.25 -15.47
C GLU A 300 -7.19 -5.54 -16.65
N ILE A 301 -6.88 -6.01 -17.87
CA ILE A 301 -7.55 -5.54 -19.08
C ILE A 301 -8.99 -6.03 -19.01
N ILE A 302 -9.94 -5.15 -18.68
CA ILE A 302 -11.37 -5.45 -18.76
C ILE A 302 -11.71 -5.70 -20.24
N GLN A 303 -11.70 -6.96 -20.65
CA GLN A 303 -12.01 -7.35 -22.02
C GLN A 303 -13.52 -7.24 -22.26
N ILE A 304 -13.93 -6.21 -23.01
CA ILE A 304 -15.27 -6.18 -23.60
C ILE A 304 -15.23 -7.05 -24.86
N GLY A 305 -16.05 -8.11 -24.89
CA GLY A 305 -16.25 -8.89 -26.11
C GLY A 305 -16.76 -8.01 -27.25
N ARG A 306 -15.98 -7.88 -28.33
CA ARG A 306 -16.45 -7.26 -29.57
C ARG A 306 -17.43 -8.23 -30.24
N ALA A 307 -18.72 -7.91 -30.24
CA ALA A 307 -19.66 -8.56 -31.14
C ALA A 307 -19.22 -8.23 -32.58
N GLY A 308 -18.96 -9.25 -33.39
CA GLY A 308 -18.54 -9.10 -34.78
C GLY A 308 -19.55 -8.24 -35.54
N ARG A 309 -19.07 -7.25 -36.29
CA ARG A 309 -19.89 -6.55 -37.28
C ARG A 309 -20.30 -7.58 -38.34
N VAL A 310 -21.60 -7.78 -38.51
CA VAL A 310 -22.21 -8.43 -39.68
C VAL A 310 -22.50 -7.36 -40.71
#